data_AF-A0A946NJI9-F1
#
_entry.id   AF-A0A946NJI9-F1
#
_cell.length_a   1.000
_cell.length_b   1.000
_cell.length_c   1.000
_cell.angle_alpha   90.00
_cell.angle_beta   90.00
_cell.angle_gamma   90.00
#
_symmetry.space_group_name_H-M   'P 1'
#
loop_
_entity.id
_entity.type
_entity.pdbx_description
1 polymer ?
#
loop_
_entity_poly.entity_id
_entity_poly.type
_entity_poly.pdbx_seq_one_letter_code
_entity_poly.pdbx_strand_id
1 'polypeptide(L)'
;MLYAVLINQLTSLDVSNNTALTFLSCNENQLTSLDVSNNTALTELYCAFNQLTSLDVSANPALTALTCYTNQLTSLDVSSNNALTELYCFNNQLTSLDVRNGNNISIGVFNATNNPNLTCIFVDDTAYSTANWTGIDPASTFVNNEAECEALSLGDNAFELDVSIYPNPTDNYLFIEGNKNLISISIYNLLGAEVIAKSNTDKIDVSELSNGVYIIKISDGIGQTDRKFIKN
;
A
#
# COMPACT_ATOMS: atom_id res chain seq x y z
N MET A 1 31.78 -3.35 -21.70
CA MET A 1 32.44 -2.03 -21.52
C MET A 1 31.97 -1.52 -20.16
N LEU A 2 32.89 -1.18 -19.26
CA LEU A 2 32.58 -0.71 -17.89
C LEU A 2 32.32 0.81 -17.95
N TYR A 3 31.14 1.28 -17.50
CA TYR A 3 30.82 2.71 -17.46
C TYR A 3 30.55 3.11 -16.00
N ALA A 4 31.42 3.93 -15.42
CA ALA A 4 31.29 4.46 -14.07
C ALA A 4 31.43 5.98 -14.12
N VAL A 5 30.39 6.69 -13.68
CA VAL A 5 30.39 8.15 -13.54
C VAL A 5 30.39 8.46 -12.04
N LEU A 6 31.54 8.79 -11.48
CA LEU A 6 31.67 9.15 -10.06
C LEU A 6 31.66 10.68 -9.94
N ILE A 7 30.71 11.23 -9.16
CA ILE A 7 30.56 12.66 -8.83
C ILE A 7 30.46 13.57 -10.07
N ASN A 8 29.29 13.60 -10.69
CA ASN A 8 29.00 14.59 -11.70
C ASN A 8 27.62 15.17 -11.41
N GLN A 9 27.41 16.47 -11.62
CA GLN A 9 26.09 17.07 -11.44
C GLN A 9 25.18 16.70 -12.64
N LEU A 10 25.22 15.44 -13.10
CA LEU A 10 24.46 15.02 -14.27
C LEU A 10 22.98 15.07 -13.94
N THR A 11 22.25 15.80 -14.76
CA THR A 11 20.79 15.86 -14.74
C THR A 11 20.16 14.89 -15.73
N SER A 12 20.95 14.35 -16.66
CA SER A 12 20.55 13.33 -17.63
C SER A 12 21.71 12.41 -17.98
N LEU A 13 21.38 11.18 -18.37
CA LEU A 13 22.31 10.17 -18.84
C LEU A 13 21.63 9.35 -19.92
N ASP A 14 22.24 9.27 -21.10
CA ASP A 14 21.77 8.44 -22.22
C ASP A 14 22.72 7.25 -22.41
N VAL A 15 22.19 6.05 -22.21
CA VAL A 15 22.89 4.76 -22.39
C VAL A 15 22.22 3.89 -23.47
N SER A 16 21.29 4.46 -24.23
CA SER A 16 20.45 3.73 -25.20
C SER A 16 21.25 3.00 -26.28
N ASN A 17 22.41 3.55 -26.67
CA ASN A 17 23.29 2.97 -27.68
C ASN A 17 24.30 1.96 -27.10
N ASN A 18 24.37 1.80 -25.78
CA ASN A 18 25.30 0.88 -25.11
C ASN A 18 24.65 -0.50 -24.92
N THR A 19 24.20 -1.14 -26.00
CA THR A 19 23.47 -2.42 -25.92
C THR A 19 24.26 -3.58 -25.31
N ALA A 20 25.60 -3.50 -25.31
CA ALA A 20 26.50 -4.45 -24.65
C ALA A 20 26.92 -4.04 -23.22
N LEU A 21 26.22 -3.08 -22.60
CA LEU A 21 26.48 -2.63 -21.24
C LEU A 21 26.06 -3.72 -20.25
N THR A 22 27.02 -4.18 -19.44
CA THR A 22 26.81 -5.18 -18.39
C THR A 22 26.85 -4.56 -16.99
N PHE A 23 27.48 -3.40 -16.85
CA PHE A 23 27.62 -2.69 -15.59
C PHE A 23 27.38 -1.20 -15.82
N LEU A 24 26.50 -0.61 -15.02
CA LEU A 24 26.25 0.83 -14.99
C LEU A 24 26.33 1.35 -13.56
N SER A 25 27.23 2.29 -13.33
CA SER A 25 27.24 3.10 -12.11
C SER A 25 27.08 4.58 -12.43
N CYS A 26 25.97 5.14 -11.96
CA CYS A 26 25.61 6.56 -12.03
C CYS A 26 25.19 7.08 -10.64
N ASN A 27 25.78 6.53 -9.59
CA ASN A 27 25.57 6.98 -8.21
C ASN A 27 25.95 8.47 -8.06
N GLU A 28 25.32 9.15 -7.11
CA GLU A 28 25.66 10.52 -6.71
C GLU A 28 25.59 11.53 -7.87
N ASN A 29 24.44 11.55 -8.56
CA ASN A 29 24.12 12.52 -9.59
C ASN A 29 22.79 13.23 -9.25
N GLN A 30 22.23 13.97 -10.21
CA GLN A 30 20.94 14.67 -10.08
C GLN A 30 19.93 14.13 -11.09
N LEU A 31 20.01 12.83 -11.42
CA LEU A 31 19.13 12.20 -12.39
C LEU A 31 17.70 12.15 -11.84
N THR A 32 16.75 12.66 -12.62
CA THR A 32 15.32 12.55 -12.33
C THR A 32 14.66 11.38 -13.07
N SER A 33 15.34 10.85 -14.09
CA SER A 33 14.95 9.66 -14.84
C SER A 33 16.19 8.89 -15.30
N LEU A 34 16.03 7.59 -15.51
CA LEU A 34 17.06 6.71 -16.05
C LEU A 34 16.37 5.63 -16.88
N ASP A 35 16.70 5.57 -18.17
CA ASP A 35 16.20 4.53 -19.08
C ASP A 35 17.31 3.52 -19.36
N VAL A 36 17.09 2.27 -18.94
CA VAL A 36 17.99 1.12 -19.15
C VAL A 36 17.35 0.03 -20.02
N SER A 37 16.24 0.35 -20.70
CA SER A 37 15.44 -0.62 -21.46
C SER A 37 16.20 -1.28 -22.63
N ASN A 38 17.15 -0.56 -23.23
CA ASN A 38 18.00 -1.07 -24.31
C ASN A 38 19.24 -1.85 -23.82
N ASN A 39 19.51 -1.86 -22.51
CA ASN A 39 20.68 -2.50 -21.91
C ASN A 39 20.32 -3.90 -21.38
N THR A 40 19.79 -4.76 -22.25
CA THR A 40 19.29 -6.10 -21.87
C THR A 40 20.36 -7.05 -21.30
N ALA A 41 21.64 -6.76 -21.52
CA ALA A 41 22.78 -7.48 -20.96
C ALA A 41 23.24 -6.96 -19.58
N LEU A 42 22.54 -5.98 -19.00
CA LEU A 42 22.93 -5.36 -17.73
C LEU A 42 22.80 -6.35 -16.56
N THR A 43 23.90 -6.55 -15.83
CA THR A 43 23.99 -7.43 -14.66
C THR A 43 24.09 -6.65 -13.35
N GLU A 44 24.65 -5.44 -13.39
CA GLU A 44 24.77 -4.58 -12.21
C GLU A 44 24.33 -3.15 -12.53
N LEU A 45 23.41 -2.63 -11.72
CA LEU A 45 22.91 -1.26 -11.82
C LEU A 45 23.01 -0.53 -10.48
N TYR A 46 23.86 0.49 -10.44
CA TYR A 46 24.04 1.37 -9.29
C TYR A 46 23.61 2.80 -9.63
N CYS A 47 22.46 3.22 -9.11
CA CYS A 47 21.85 4.54 -9.33
C CYS A 47 21.44 5.23 -8.01
N ALA A 48 22.08 4.88 -6.91
CA ALA A 48 21.86 5.47 -5.59
C ALA A 48 22.21 6.97 -5.55
N PHE A 49 21.66 7.70 -4.57
CA PHE A 49 21.87 9.15 -4.41
C PHE A 49 21.55 9.94 -5.70
N ASN A 50 20.32 9.79 -6.18
CA ASN A 50 19.76 10.55 -7.30
C ASN A 50 18.39 11.13 -6.90
N GLN A 51 17.62 11.61 -7.88
CA GLN A 51 16.28 12.16 -7.71
C GLN A 51 15.25 11.37 -8.53
N LEU A 52 15.50 10.06 -8.74
CA LEU A 52 14.63 9.20 -9.53
C LEU A 52 13.27 9.07 -8.83
N THR A 53 12.20 9.32 -9.57
CA THR A 53 10.81 9.13 -9.11
C THR A 53 10.23 7.79 -9.54
N SER A 54 10.82 7.17 -10.56
CA SER A 54 10.51 5.83 -11.05
C SER A 54 11.77 5.17 -11.60
N LEU A 55 11.77 3.84 -11.62
CA LEU A 55 12.84 3.03 -12.19
C LEU A 55 12.22 1.75 -12.75
N ASP A 56 12.31 1.56 -14.06
CA ASP A 56 11.88 0.34 -14.73
C ASP A 56 13.10 -0.51 -15.08
N VAL A 57 13.13 -1.74 -14.56
CA VAL A 57 14.18 -2.73 -14.77
C VAL A 57 13.64 -4.03 -15.39
N SER A 58 12.39 -4.01 -15.88
CA SER A 58 11.71 -5.18 -16.46
C SER A 58 12.43 -5.74 -17.69
N ALA A 59 13.16 -4.89 -18.42
CA ALA A 59 13.94 -5.27 -19.60
C ALA A 59 15.35 -5.81 -19.26
N ASN A 60 15.72 -5.91 -17.98
CA ASN A 60 17.06 -6.31 -17.54
C ASN A 60 17.05 -7.64 -16.73
N PRO A 61 16.61 -8.77 -17.33
CA PRO A 61 16.45 -10.03 -16.59
C PRO A 61 17.76 -10.63 -16.07
N ALA A 62 18.91 -10.17 -16.58
CA ALA A 62 20.24 -10.59 -16.14
C ALA A 62 20.76 -9.84 -14.90
N LEU A 63 20.01 -8.87 -14.35
CA LEU A 63 20.42 -8.13 -13.15
C LEU A 63 20.62 -9.06 -11.95
N THR A 64 21.84 -9.03 -11.41
CA THR A 64 22.25 -9.71 -10.18
C THR A 64 22.34 -8.75 -9.00
N ALA A 65 22.66 -7.48 -9.24
CA ALA A 65 22.72 -6.45 -8.20
C ALA A 65 22.03 -5.15 -8.61
N LEU A 66 21.13 -4.66 -7.75
CA LEU A 66 20.44 -3.38 -7.91
C LEU A 66 20.62 -2.51 -6.65
N THR A 67 21.23 -1.35 -6.83
CA THR A 67 21.31 -0.31 -5.79
C THR A 67 20.61 0.96 -6.26
N CYS A 68 19.51 1.31 -5.62
CA CYS A 68 18.68 2.47 -5.95
C CYS A 68 18.28 3.28 -4.70
N TYR A 69 18.99 3.08 -3.59
CA TYR A 69 18.72 3.76 -2.32
C TYR A 69 18.99 5.27 -2.38
N THR A 70 18.34 6.03 -1.49
CA THR A 70 18.40 7.51 -1.47
C THR A 70 17.96 8.09 -2.83
N ASN A 71 16.70 7.82 -3.17
CA ASN A 71 15.98 8.36 -4.33
C ASN A 71 14.56 8.81 -3.89
N GLN A 72 13.65 9.01 -4.83
CA GLN A 72 12.25 9.40 -4.59
C GLN A 72 11.28 8.37 -5.19
N LEU A 73 11.69 7.10 -5.28
CA LEU A 73 10.87 6.04 -5.86
C LEU A 73 9.62 5.82 -5.02
N THR A 74 8.46 5.75 -5.67
CA THR A 74 7.17 5.45 -5.02
C THR A 74 6.76 3.99 -5.15
N SER A 75 7.31 3.30 -6.15
CA SER A 75 7.15 1.86 -6.33
C SER A 75 8.42 1.29 -6.96
N LEU A 76 8.65 0.00 -6.72
CA LEU A 76 9.72 -0.75 -7.37
C LEU A 76 9.23 -2.18 -7.62
N ASP A 77 9.35 -2.63 -8.86
CA ASP A 77 9.00 -3.98 -9.29
C ASP A 77 10.26 -4.64 -9.86
N VAL A 78 10.69 -5.74 -9.22
CA VAL A 78 11.81 -6.57 -9.67
C VAL A 78 11.40 -8.01 -9.98
N SER A 79 10.10 -8.26 -10.20
CA SER A 79 9.52 -9.57 -10.51
C SER A 79 10.12 -10.21 -11.78
N SER A 80 10.61 -9.39 -12.72
CA SER A 80 11.27 -9.84 -13.95
C SER A 80 12.77 -10.07 -13.81
N ASN A 81 13.37 -9.78 -12.65
CA ASN A 81 14.82 -9.90 -12.42
C ASN A 81 15.15 -11.20 -11.67
N ASN A 82 14.94 -12.35 -12.32
CA ASN A 82 15.09 -13.67 -11.71
C ASN A 82 16.52 -14.03 -11.29
N ALA A 83 17.53 -13.27 -11.74
CA ALA A 83 18.94 -13.47 -11.38
C ALA A 83 19.38 -12.64 -10.15
N LEU A 84 18.50 -11.84 -9.57
CA LEU A 84 18.85 -10.87 -8.52
C LEU A 84 19.32 -11.58 -7.26
N THR A 85 20.48 -11.16 -6.72
CA THR A 85 21.06 -11.66 -5.46
C THR A 85 21.26 -10.55 -4.43
N GLU A 86 21.27 -9.28 -4.87
CA GLU A 86 21.45 -8.11 -4.02
C GLU A 86 20.47 -7.00 -4.38
N LEU A 87 19.71 -6.53 -3.38
CA LEU A 87 18.75 -5.44 -3.53
C LEU A 87 18.87 -4.43 -2.38
N TYR A 88 19.26 -3.20 -2.72
CA TYR A 88 19.26 -2.05 -1.82
C TYR A 88 18.34 -0.95 -2.36
N CYS A 89 17.18 -0.78 -1.72
CA CYS A 89 16.17 0.22 -2.09
C CYS A 89 15.74 1.12 -0.92
N PHE A 90 16.51 1.11 0.17
CA PHE A 90 16.25 1.92 1.37
C PHE A 90 16.29 3.44 1.10
N ASN A 91 15.75 4.26 2.02
CA ASN A 91 15.66 5.73 1.87
C ASN A 91 14.96 6.13 0.56
N ASN A 92 13.73 5.66 0.35
CA ASN A 92 12.87 6.05 -0.77
C ASN A 92 11.48 6.45 -0.23
N GLN A 93 10.50 6.57 -1.11
CA GLN A 93 9.09 6.85 -0.76
C GLN A 93 8.20 5.66 -1.17
N LEU A 94 8.73 4.44 -1.12
CA LEU A 94 8.03 3.26 -1.61
C LEU A 94 6.72 3.08 -0.84
N THR A 95 5.66 2.82 -1.58
CA THR A 95 4.36 2.33 -1.06
C THR A 95 4.10 0.90 -1.50
N SER A 96 4.82 0.42 -2.52
CA SER A 96 4.77 -0.95 -3.02
C SER A 96 6.17 -1.39 -3.44
N LEU A 97 6.51 -2.63 -3.10
CA LEU A 97 7.73 -3.31 -3.52
C LEU A 97 7.37 -4.75 -3.92
N ASP A 98 7.55 -5.09 -5.19
CA ASP A 98 7.33 -6.45 -5.68
C ASP A 98 8.66 -7.16 -5.96
N VAL A 99 8.91 -8.21 -5.19
CA VAL A 99 10.11 -9.04 -5.24
C VAL A 99 9.74 -10.48 -5.62
N ARG A 100 8.54 -10.75 -6.17
CA ARG A 100 8.11 -12.10 -6.61
C ARG A 100 8.81 -12.52 -7.89
N ASN A 101 10.11 -12.75 -7.81
CA ASN A 101 11.00 -13.04 -8.94
C ASN A 101 11.39 -14.52 -9.03
N GLY A 102 10.78 -15.40 -8.23
CA GLY A 102 11.10 -16.82 -8.17
C GLY A 102 12.51 -17.13 -7.63
N ASN A 103 13.21 -16.16 -7.06
CA ASN A 103 14.61 -16.26 -6.64
C ASN A 103 14.88 -15.67 -5.24
N ASN A 104 13.85 -15.46 -4.42
CA ASN A 104 14.01 -14.88 -3.07
C ASN A 104 15.05 -15.60 -2.21
N ILE A 105 15.19 -16.92 -2.35
CA ILE A 105 16.18 -17.71 -1.61
C ILE A 105 17.63 -17.32 -1.93
N SER A 106 17.89 -16.86 -3.16
CA SER A 106 19.23 -16.45 -3.58
C SER A 106 19.54 -14.97 -3.30
N ILE A 107 18.54 -14.18 -2.89
CA ILE A 107 18.77 -12.80 -2.45
C ILE A 107 19.36 -12.85 -1.04
N GLY A 108 20.70 -12.90 -0.98
CA GLY A 108 21.46 -12.91 0.26
C GLY A 108 21.52 -11.53 0.93
N VAL A 109 21.28 -10.47 0.16
CA VAL A 109 21.35 -9.09 0.63
C VAL A 109 20.07 -8.35 0.23
N PHE A 110 19.28 -7.97 1.23
CA PHE A 110 18.01 -7.27 1.05
C PHE A 110 17.89 -6.14 2.07
N ASN A 111 17.66 -4.91 1.60
CA ASN A 111 17.38 -3.77 2.46
C ASN A 111 16.40 -2.77 1.80
N ALA A 112 15.22 -2.64 2.40
CA ALA A 112 14.13 -1.76 2.04
C ALA A 112 13.75 -0.79 3.18
N THR A 113 14.60 -0.61 4.20
CA THR A 113 14.36 0.31 5.33
C THR A 113 14.17 1.77 4.91
N ASN A 114 13.63 2.60 5.80
CA ASN A 114 13.37 4.03 5.58
C ASN A 114 12.51 4.30 4.34
N ASN A 115 11.46 3.50 4.16
CA ASN A 115 10.33 3.69 3.28
C ASN A 115 9.05 3.71 4.16
N PRO A 116 8.79 4.82 4.89
CA PRO A 116 7.80 4.83 5.97
C PRO A 116 6.35 4.55 5.54
N ASN A 117 6.05 4.64 4.24
CA ASN A 117 4.72 4.35 3.68
C ASN A 117 4.65 2.94 3.03
N LEU A 118 5.72 2.15 3.08
CA LEU A 118 5.77 0.79 2.55
C LEU A 118 5.16 -0.16 3.58
N THR A 119 3.88 -0.47 3.43
CA THR A 119 3.19 -1.39 4.34
C THR A 119 3.32 -2.84 3.89
N CYS A 120 3.43 -3.09 2.58
CA CYS A 120 3.47 -4.43 2.02
C CYS A 120 4.66 -4.62 1.08
N ILE A 121 5.33 -5.76 1.23
CA ILE A 121 6.38 -6.22 0.34
C ILE A 121 5.95 -7.57 -0.23
N PHE A 122 5.76 -7.65 -1.54
CA PHE A 122 5.33 -8.88 -2.20
C PHE A 122 6.52 -9.80 -2.42
N VAL A 123 6.42 -11.04 -1.95
CA VAL A 123 7.49 -12.02 -1.94
C VAL A 123 7.01 -13.39 -2.42
N ASP A 124 7.94 -14.25 -2.84
CA ASP A 124 7.64 -15.61 -3.29
C ASP A 124 7.23 -16.52 -2.11
N ASP A 125 7.85 -16.32 -0.94
CA ASP A 125 7.61 -17.10 0.28
C ASP A 125 7.77 -16.21 1.52
N THR A 126 6.64 -15.86 2.14
CA THR A 126 6.61 -15.03 3.35
C THR A 126 7.38 -15.63 4.53
N ALA A 127 7.37 -16.96 4.71
CA ALA A 127 8.06 -17.60 5.83
C ALA A 127 9.58 -17.48 5.68
N TYR A 128 10.09 -17.69 4.45
CA TYR A 128 11.50 -17.46 4.15
C TYR A 128 11.89 -15.99 4.35
N SER A 129 11.14 -15.07 3.75
CA SER A 129 11.45 -13.63 3.83
C SER A 129 11.41 -13.12 5.27
N THR A 130 10.40 -13.48 6.06
CA THR A 130 10.33 -13.10 7.50
C THR A 130 11.51 -13.63 8.30
N ALA A 131 12.02 -14.83 8.00
CA ALA A 131 13.14 -15.42 8.73
C ALA A 131 14.51 -14.84 8.35
N ASN A 132 14.69 -14.38 7.09
CA ASN A 132 16.00 -14.05 6.54
C ASN A 132 16.19 -12.57 6.20
N TRP A 133 15.12 -11.82 5.93
CA TRP A 133 15.19 -10.42 5.52
C TRP A 133 14.73 -9.51 6.65
N THR A 134 15.69 -9.07 7.47
CA THR A 134 15.43 -8.15 8.60
C THR A 134 15.51 -6.67 8.22
N GLY A 135 15.97 -6.35 7.02
CA GLY A 135 16.15 -4.98 6.53
C GLY A 135 14.87 -4.34 6.00
N ILE A 136 13.81 -4.32 6.79
CA ILE A 136 12.52 -3.68 6.46
C ILE A 136 12.09 -2.74 7.58
N ASP A 137 11.17 -1.83 7.27
CA ASP A 137 10.61 -0.96 8.29
C ASP A 137 9.66 -1.72 9.22
N PRO A 138 9.50 -1.31 10.49
CA PRO A 138 8.59 -1.97 11.42
C PRO A 138 7.12 -2.00 10.98
N ALA A 139 6.72 -1.08 10.09
CA ALA A 139 5.37 -1.02 9.53
C ALA A 139 5.20 -1.90 8.28
N SER A 140 6.28 -2.41 7.70
CA SER A 140 6.26 -3.27 6.53
C SER A 140 6.00 -4.72 6.92
N THR A 141 5.25 -5.42 6.08
CA THR A 141 5.04 -6.86 6.19
C THR A 141 5.31 -7.55 4.86
N PHE A 142 5.77 -8.79 4.92
CA PHE A 142 5.85 -9.65 3.73
C PHE A 142 4.48 -10.27 3.45
N VAL A 143 4.09 -10.30 2.19
CA VAL A 143 2.82 -10.89 1.71
C VAL A 143 3.07 -11.67 0.41
N ASN A 144 2.26 -12.69 0.14
CA ASN A 144 2.37 -13.45 -1.12
C ASN A 144 1.46 -12.89 -2.22
N ASN A 145 0.47 -12.08 -1.86
CA ASN A 145 -0.53 -11.54 -2.79
C ASN A 145 -1.18 -10.25 -2.26
N GLU A 146 -1.92 -9.61 -3.15
CA GLU A 146 -2.59 -8.32 -2.95
C GLU A 146 -3.71 -8.43 -1.90
N ALA A 147 -4.43 -9.55 -1.84
CA ALA A 147 -5.49 -9.74 -0.85
C ALA A 147 -4.94 -9.77 0.60
N GLU A 148 -3.78 -10.37 0.81
CA GLU A 148 -3.08 -10.34 2.11
C GLU A 148 -2.66 -8.91 2.50
N CYS A 149 -2.19 -8.11 1.53
CA CYS A 149 -1.87 -6.71 1.77
C CYS A 149 -3.11 -5.88 2.12
N GLU A 150 -4.21 -6.09 1.38
CA GLU A 150 -5.49 -5.41 1.62
C GLU A 150 -6.10 -5.80 2.97
N ALA A 151 -5.96 -7.05 3.42
CA ALA A 151 -6.44 -7.50 4.73
C ALA A 151 -5.69 -6.86 5.91
N LEU A 152 -4.46 -6.37 5.67
CA LEU A 152 -3.62 -5.67 6.65
C LEU A 152 -3.78 -4.15 6.58
N SER A 153 -4.30 -3.64 5.46
CA SER A 153 -4.86 -2.31 5.40
C SER A 153 -6.14 -2.31 6.22
N LEU A 154 -6.20 -1.52 7.29
CA LEU A 154 -7.48 -1.07 7.84
C LEU A 154 -8.11 -0.11 6.82
N GLY A 155 -8.47 -0.62 5.64
CA GLY A 155 -9.48 0.00 4.83
C GLY A 155 -10.77 -0.07 5.64
N ASP A 156 -11.51 1.04 5.70
CA ASP A 156 -12.91 1.10 6.11
C ASP A 156 -13.80 0.24 5.17
N ASN A 157 -13.47 -1.04 5.01
CA ASN A 157 -14.22 -2.01 4.23
C ASN A 157 -15.27 -2.67 5.11
N ALA A 158 -16.06 -1.85 5.82
CA ALA A 158 -17.45 -2.20 5.91
C ALA A 158 -18.09 -1.62 4.66
N PHE A 159 -18.59 -2.46 3.76
CA PHE A 159 -19.41 -2.01 2.64
C PHE A 159 -20.42 -0.98 3.17
N GLU A 160 -20.26 0.30 2.81
CA GLU A 160 -21.12 1.32 3.38
C GLU A 160 -22.54 1.06 2.89
N LEU A 161 -23.46 0.80 3.81
CA LEU A 161 -24.85 0.60 3.45
C LEU A 161 -25.45 1.91 2.94
N ASP A 162 -25.96 1.89 1.72
CA ASP A 162 -26.72 3.00 1.15
C ASP A 162 -28.12 3.07 1.76
N VAL A 163 -28.19 3.72 2.93
CA VAL A 163 -29.37 3.83 3.77
C VAL A 163 -29.53 5.28 4.24
N SER A 164 -30.78 5.76 4.18
CA SER A 164 -31.22 7.06 4.67
C SER A 164 -32.08 6.90 5.92
N ILE A 165 -32.03 7.90 6.80
CA ILE A 165 -32.87 7.96 8.01
C ILE A 165 -33.74 9.21 8.02
N TYR A 166 -35.01 9.07 8.40
CA TYR A 166 -35.97 10.18 8.38
C TYR A 166 -37.14 9.95 9.37
N PRO A 167 -37.83 11.01 9.83
CA PRO A 167 -37.39 12.40 9.73
C PRO A 167 -36.16 12.66 10.62
N ASN A 168 -35.37 13.65 10.26
CA ASN A 168 -34.27 14.15 11.08
C ASN A 168 -34.30 15.68 11.03
N PRO A 169 -34.72 16.38 12.11
CA PRO A 169 -35.01 15.86 13.46
C PRO A 169 -36.26 14.95 13.57
N THR A 170 -36.38 14.18 14.66
CA THR A 170 -37.54 13.33 14.97
C THR A 170 -38.04 13.51 16.41
N ASP A 171 -39.35 13.30 16.63
CA ASP A 171 -39.99 13.33 17.96
C ASP A 171 -40.23 11.93 18.53
N ASN A 172 -40.83 11.01 17.76
CA ASN A 172 -41.29 9.71 18.26
C ASN A 172 -40.73 8.52 17.48
N TYR A 173 -40.60 8.66 16.16
CA TYR A 173 -40.21 7.54 15.30
C TYR A 173 -39.12 7.94 14.31
N LEU A 174 -38.09 7.11 14.20
CA LEU A 174 -37.09 7.18 13.14
C LEU A 174 -37.33 6.02 12.17
N PHE A 175 -37.43 6.35 10.88
CA PHE A 175 -37.58 5.41 9.79
C PHE A 175 -36.27 5.27 9.03
N ILE A 176 -36.04 4.08 8.51
CA ILE A 176 -34.90 3.70 7.71
C ILE A 176 -35.40 3.38 6.30
N GLU A 177 -34.87 4.08 5.30
CA GLU A 177 -35.16 3.83 3.88
C GLU A 177 -33.87 3.44 3.15
N GLY A 178 -33.96 2.45 2.27
CA GLY A 178 -32.81 1.78 1.68
C GLY A 178 -32.53 0.43 2.35
N ASN A 179 -31.99 -0.53 1.57
CA ASN A 179 -31.67 -1.92 1.92
C ASN A 179 -32.78 -2.75 2.59
N LYS A 180 -33.20 -3.87 1.96
CA LYS A 180 -34.30 -4.74 2.43
C LYS A 180 -33.90 -5.81 3.46
N ASN A 181 -32.60 -5.98 3.74
CA ASN A 181 -32.08 -7.09 4.55
C ASN A 181 -31.43 -6.63 5.87
N LEU A 182 -32.04 -5.66 6.56
CA LEU A 182 -31.51 -5.13 7.82
C LEU A 182 -31.38 -6.21 8.91
N ILE A 183 -30.19 -6.37 9.49
CA ILE A 183 -29.94 -7.38 10.53
C ILE A 183 -29.90 -6.74 11.92
N SER A 184 -29.15 -5.65 12.09
CA SER A 184 -28.95 -5.03 13.40
C SER A 184 -28.93 -3.51 13.33
N ILE A 185 -29.54 -2.89 14.33
CA ILE A 185 -29.59 -1.44 14.53
C ILE A 185 -29.27 -1.14 15.99
N SER A 186 -28.27 -0.31 16.23
CA SER A 186 -27.93 0.19 17.57
C SER A 186 -27.87 1.70 17.58
N ILE A 187 -28.48 2.33 18.59
CA ILE A 187 -28.43 3.77 18.81
C ILE A 187 -27.59 4.04 20.06
N TYR A 188 -26.66 4.98 19.93
CA TYR A 188 -25.74 5.41 20.97
C TYR A 188 -25.94 6.88 21.30
N ASN A 189 -25.80 7.23 22.58
CA ASN A 189 -25.65 8.62 22.99
C ASN A 189 -24.22 9.13 22.70
N LEU A 190 -23.98 10.43 22.88
CA LEU A 190 -22.65 11.03 22.64
C LEU A 190 -21.54 10.56 23.60
N LEU A 191 -21.90 9.88 24.69
CA LEU A 191 -20.94 9.25 25.60
C LEU A 191 -20.56 7.83 25.16
N GLY A 192 -21.11 7.34 24.04
CA GLY A 192 -20.87 6.01 23.50
C GLY A 192 -21.67 4.90 24.18
N ALA A 193 -22.63 5.23 25.07
CA ALA A 193 -23.50 4.23 25.67
C ALA A 193 -24.63 3.84 24.71
N GLU A 194 -24.83 2.55 24.50
CA GLU A 194 -25.96 2.02 23.73
C GLU A 194 -27.26 2.26 24.49
N VAL A 195 -28.22 2.92 23.84
CA VAL A 195 -29.52 3.29 24.44
C VAL A 195 -30.69 2.54 23.81
N ILE A 196 -30.56 2.09 22.55
CA ILE A 196 -31.57 1.28 21.86
C ILE A 196 -30.84 0.24 21.00
N ALA A 197 -31.29 -1.01 21.05
CA ALA A 197 -30.90 -2.07 20.13
C ALA A 197 -32.15 -2.70 19.50
N LYS A 198 -32.15 -2.88 18.18
CA LYS A 198 -33.23 -3.48 17.38
C LYS A 198 -32.65 -4.36 16.27
N SER A 199 -33.49 -5.23 15.72
CA SER A 199 -33.14 -6.09 14.58
C SER A 199 -34.32 -6.17 13.62
N ASN A 200 -34.02 -6.34 12.32
CA ASN A 200 -34.99 -6.60 11.25
C ASN A 200 -36.21 -5.63 11.24
N THR A 201 -35.97 -4.32 11.44
CA THR A 201 -37.03 -3.30 11.43
C THR A 201 -36.56 -2.05 10.69
N ASP A 202 -37.46 -1.42 9.95
CA ASP A 202 -37.27 -0.13 9.28
C ASP A 202 -37.88 1.04 10.09
N LYS A 203 -38.57 0.74 11.20
CA LYS A 203 -39.17 1.72 12.11
C LYS A 203 -38.65 1.53 13.53
N ILE A 204 -38.18 2.61 14.13
CA ILE A 204 -37.61 2.63 15.47
C ILE A 204 -38.38 3.63 16.32
N ASP A 205 -38.88 3.17 17.46
CA ASP A 205 -39.45 4.04 18.49
C ASP A 205 -38.34 4.69 19.30
N VAL A 206 -38.29 6.02 19.28
CA VAL A 206 -37.31 6.84 19.99
C VAL A 206 -37.98 7.79 21.00
N SER A 207 -39.28 7.62 21.29
CA SER A 207 -40.04 8.53 22.17
C SER A 207 -39.45 8.64 23.58
N GLU A 208 -38.86 7.54 24.08
CA GLU A 208 -38.25 7.47 25.41
C GLU A 208 -36.86 8.09 25.49
N LEU A 209 -36.26 8.49 24.36
CA LEU A 209 -34.98 9.18 24.35
C LEU A 209 -35.17 10.64 24.76
N SER A 210 -34.30 11.13 25.64
CA SER A 210 -34.18 12.56 25.93
C SER A 210 -33.77 13.34 24.69
N ASN A 211 -34.19 14.60 24.61
CA ASN A 211 -33.80 15.51 23.53
C ASN A 211 -32.28 15.60 23.42
N GLY A 212 -31.76 15.50 22.19
CA GLY A 212 -30.33 15.50 21.98
C GLY A 212 -29.89 14.87 20.66
N VAL A 213 -28.57 14.71 20.53
CA VAL A 213 -27.93 14.11 19.36
C VAL A 213 -27.59 12.66 19.66
N TYR A 214 -27.89 11.79 18.70
CA TYR A 214 -27.60 10.37 18.77
C TYR A 214 -26.91 9.88 17.50
N ILE A 215 -26.17 8.79 17.64
CA ILE A 215 -25.57 8.05 16.51
C ILE A 215 -26.35 6.76 16.37
N ILE A 216 -26.83 6.47 15.16
CA ILE A 216 -27.43 5.19 14.80
C ILE A 216 -26.43 4.42 13.92
N LYS A 217 -26.16 3.18 14.30
CA LYS A 217 -25.37 2.21 13.54
C LYS A 217 -26.30 1.16 12.97
N ILE A 218 -26.17 0.86 11.68
CA ILE A 218 -27.05 -0.05 10.93
C ILE A 218 -26.17 -1.07 10.20
N SER A 219 -26.51 -2.36 10.25
CA SER A 219 -25.81 -3.42 9.51
C SER A 219 -26.79 -4.44 8.92
N ASP A 220 -26.42 -5.01 7.77
CA ASP A 220 -27.09 -6.13 7.09
C ASP A 220 -26.28 -7.45 7.20
N GLY A 221 -25.29 -7.49 8.09
CA GLY A 221 -24.39 -8.64 8.31
C GLY A 221 -23.21 -8.73 7.35
N ILE A 222 -23.16 -7.87 6.32
CA ILE A 222 -22.04 -7.79 5.38
C ILE A 222 -21.50 -6.35 5.34
N GLY A 223 -22.38 -5.38 5.15
CA GLY A 223 -22.09 -3.95 5.23
C GLY A 223 -22.56 -3.31 6.53
N GLN A 224 -22.06 -2.11 6.80
CA GLN A 224 -22.54 -1.27 7.90
C GLN A 224 -22.54 0.20 7.53
N THR A 225 -23.35 1.01 8.21
CA THR A 225 -23.30 2.46 8.10
C THR A 225 -23.65 3.11 9.42
N ASP A 226 -23.05 4.28 9.68
CA ASP A 226 -23.33 5.12 10.83
C ASP A 226 -23.95 6.44 10.36
N ARG A 227 -25.00 6.90 11.04
CA ARG A 227 -25.67 8.18 10.78
C ARG A 227 -25.94 8.92 12.07
N LYS A 228 -26.04 10.24 11.99
CA LYS A 228 -26.39 11.11 13.12
C LYS A 228 -27.81 11.62 12.98
N PHE A 229 -28.59 11.59 14.05
CA PHE A 229 -29.91 12.22 14.10
C PHE A 229 -30.13 13.05 15.36
N ILE A 230 -31.12 13.94 15.30
CA ILE A 230 -31.52 14.83 16.38
C ILE A 230 -32.91 14.40 16.89
N LYS A 231 -33.01 14.16 18.19
CA LYS A 231 -34.25 13.93 18.93
C LYS A 231 -34.72 15.26 19.55
N ASN A 232 -35.94 15.66 19.23
CA ASN A 232 -36.61 16.85 19.76
C ASN A 232 -37.53 16.54 20.94
#